data_AF-A0A1G1WIB6-F1
#
_entry.id   AF-A0A1G1WIB6-F1
#
_cell.length_a   1.000
_cell.length_b   1.000
_cell.length_c   1.000
_cell.angle_alpha   90.00
_cell.angle_beta   90.00
_cell.angle_gamma   90.00
#
_symmetry.space_group_name_H-M   'P 1'
#
loop_
_entity.id
_entity.type
_entity.pdbx_description
1 polymer ?
#
loop_
_entity_poly.entity_id
_entity_poly.type
_entity_poly.pdbx_seq_one_letter_code
_entity_poly.pdbx_strand_id
1 'polypeptide(L)'
;MRKLFGIFLVIFLFVIVFNLSREIWNSYQSIKEISKTEEELDKLQKEQEKLKAQLDFRKSDFFVEEQARDKLGFSKPGEEAIIIKDESLLTKPGTSEERNLPNWRRWLSLFCESC
;
A
#
# COMPACT_ATOMS: atom_id res chain seq x y z
N MET A 1 32.77 -63.67 13.44
CA MET A 1 33.63 -62.75 12.66
C MET A 1 32.91 -62.13 11.46
N ARG A 2 32.59 -62.86 10.38
CA ARG A 2 31.96 -62.28 9.16
C ARG A 2 30.62 -61.57 9.37
N LYS A 3 29.71 -62.12 10.20
CA LYS A 3 28.41 -61.49 10.51
C LYS A 3 28.54 -60.22 11.35
N LEU A 4 29.50 -60.18 12.27
CA LEU A 4 29.79 -59.01 13.10
C LEU A 4 30.37 -57.86 12.27
N PHE A 5 31.25 -58.18 11.31
CA PHE A 5 31.77 -57.20 10.36
C PHE A 5 30.67 -56.59 9.47
N GLY A 6 29.74 -57.42 8.98
CA GLY A 6 28.58 -56.93 8.24
C GLY A 6 27.69 -55.99 9.05
N ILE A 7 27.42 -56.31 10.31
CA ILE A 7 26.64 -55.45 11.21
C ILE A 7 27.37 -54.12 11.46
N PHE A 8 28.68 -54.16 11.71
CA PHE A 8 29.48 -52.95 11.90
C PHE A 8 29.45 -52.05 10.67
N LEU A 9 29.57 -52.64 9.47
CA LEU A 9 29.53 -51.90 8.21
C LEU A 9 28.17 -51.23 7.97
N VAL A 10 27.06 -51.90 8.31
CA VAL A 10 25.71 -51.32 8.23
C VAL A 10 25.55 -50.15 9.19
N ILE A 11 26.02 -50.28 10.43
CA ILE A 11 25.97 -49.20 11.42
C ILE A 11 26.82 -48.01 10.96
N PHE A 12 28.01 -48.27 10.42
CA PHE A 12 28.89 -47.24 9.90
C PHE A 12 28.25 -46.46 8.74
N LEU A 13 27.64 -47.16 7.78
CA LEU A 13 26.89 -46.53 6.69
C LEU A 13 25.71 -45.70 7.22
N PHE A 14 25.00 -46.21 8.22
CA PHE A 14 23.87 -45.48 8.82
C PHE A 14 24.32 -44.17 9.47
N VAL A 15 25.45 -44.19 10.17
CA VAL A 15 26.05 -42.98 10.78
C VAL A 15 26.43 -41.96 9.70
N ILE A 16 27.04 -42.40 8.60
CA ILE A 16 27.38 -41.50 7.48
C ILE A 16 26.12 -40.85 6.89
N VAL A 17 25.11 -41.65 6.56
CA VAL A 17 23.84 -41.15 6.00
C VAL A 17 23.17 -40.18 6.96
N PHE A 18 23.17 -40.47 8.26
CA PHE A 18 22.57 -39.59 9.26
C PHE A 18 23.27 -38.23 9.35
N ASN A 19 24.61 -38.22 9.36
CA ASN A 19 25.38 -36.98 9.42
C ASN A 19 25.19 -36.13 8.16
N LEU A 20 25.28 -36.76 6.97
CA LEU A 20 25.04 -36.07 5.70
C LEU A 20 23.62 -35.50 5.62
N SER A 21 22.61 -36.25 6.05
CA SER A 21 21.21 -35.80 6.04
C SER A 21 21.02 -34.57 6.93
N ARG A 22 21.64 -34.55 8.12
CA ARG A 22 21.59 -33.39 9.02
C ARG A 22 22.24 -32.17 8.40
N GLU A 23 23.41 -32.34 7.79
CA GLU A 23 24.16 -31.24 7.17
C GLU A 23 23.40 -30.64 5.98
N ILE A 24 22.83 -31.49 5.12
CA ILE A 24 21.97 -31.07 4.00
C ILE A 24 20.76 -30.29 4.49
N TRP A 25 20.11 -30.77 5.56
CA TRP A 25 18.95 -30.08 6.12
C TRP A 25 19.32 -28.68 6.64
N ASN A 26 20.43 -28.57 7.37
CA ASN A 26 20.90 -27.29 7.90
C ASN A 26 21.25 -26.32 6.77
N SER A 27 21.98 -26.78 5.76
CA SER A 27 22.35 -25.97 4.61
C SER A 27 21.12 -25.48 3.83
N TYR A 28 20.13 -26.35 3.63
CA TYR A 28 18.89 -25.99 2.96
C TYR A 28 18.12 -24.88 3.70
N GLN A 29 18.05 -24.94 5.03
CA GLN A 29 17.40 -23.89 5.82
C GLN A 29 18.15 -22.57 5.71
N SER A 30 19.49 -22.58 5.79
CA SER A 30 20.28 -21.36 5.62
C SER A 30 20.11 -20.72 4.24
N ILE A 31 20.08 -21.52 3.17
CA ILE A 31 19.83 -21.02 1.81
C ILE A 31 18.44 -20.41 1.70
N LYS A 32 17.42 -21.04 2.31
CA LYS A 32 16.05 -20.53 2.30
C LYS A 32 15.91 -19.21 3.06
N GLU A 33 16.61 -19.07 4.18
CA GLU A 33 16.65 -17.82 4.94
C GLU A 33 17.30 -16.71 4.13
N ILE A 34 18.45 -16.98 3.50
CA ILE A 34 19.15 -16.04 2.63
C ILE A 34 18.23 -15.60 1.48
N SER A 35 17.61 -16.54 0.76
CA SER A 35 16.74 -16.20 -0.37
C SER A 35 15.55 -15.34 0.06
N LYS A 36 14.99 -15.60 1.25
CA LYS A 36 13.89 -14.82 1.79
C LYS A 36 14.33 -13.39 2.12
N THR A 37 15.49 -13.24 2.75
CA THR A 37 16.04 -11.92 3.09
C THR A 37 16.41 -11.13 1.82
N GLU A 38 16.95 -11.79 0.80
CA GLU A 38 17.23 -11.16 -0.50
C GLU A 38 15.94 -10.68 -1.20
N GLU A 39 14.88 -11.49 -1.18
CA GLU A 39 13.58 -11.10 -1.72
C GLU A 39 12.96 -9.91 -0.98
N GLU A 40 13.06 -9.92 0.37
CA GLU A 40 12.61 -8.80 1.19
C GLU A 40 13.41 -7.51 0.90
N LEU A 41 14.73 -7.62 0.68
CA LEU A 41 15.57 -6.50 0.30
C LEU A 41 15.22 -5.93 -1.07
N ASP A 42 15.05 -6.76 -2.10
CA ASP A 42 14.66 -6.32 -3.43
C ASP A 42 13.29 -5.61 -3.40
N LYS A 43 12.33 -6.15 -2.64
CA LYS A 43 11.02 -5.52 -2.45
C LYS A 43 11.14 -4.15 -1.79
N LEU A 44 11.92 -4.03 -0.72
CA LEU A 44 12.14 -2.77 -0.01
C LEU A 44 12.87 -1.74 -0.88
N GLN A 45 13.84 -2.16 -1.69
CA GLN A 45 14.54 -1.28 -2.63
C GLN A 45 13.58 -0.73 -3.68
N LYS A 46 12.76 -1.59 -4.30
CA LYS A 46 11.72 -1.15 -5.26
C LYS A 46 10.72 -0.20 -4.63
N GLU A 47 10.30 -0.48 -3.39
CA GLU A 47 9.40 0.42 -2.66
C GLU A 47 10.07 1.77 -2.37
N GLN A 48 11.33 1.78 -1.97
CA GLN A 48 12.10 2.99 -1.75
C GLN A 48 12.22 3.84 -3.03
N GLU A 49 12.53 3.22 -4.17
CA GLU A 49 12.62 3.90 -5.47
C GLU A 49 11.27 4.50 -5.88
N LYS A 50 10.18 3.72 -5.73
CA LYS A 50 8.82 4.19 -6.00
C LYS A 50 8.46 5.38 -5.12
N LEU A 51 8.78 5.33 -3.83
CA LEU A 51 8.50 6.41 -2.89
C LEU A 51 9.33 7.66 -3.22
N LYS A 52 10.61 7.51 -3.58
CA LYS A 52 11.44 8.63 -4.05
C LYS A 52 10.86 9.27 -5.30
N ALA A 53 10.47 8.49 -6.30
CA ALA A 53 9.84 9.01 -7.52
C ALA A 53 8.54 9.79 -7.23
N GLN A 54 7.70 9.29 -6.32
CA GLN A 54 6.50 10.02 -5.90
C GLN A 54 6.82 11.31 -5.15
N LEU A 55 7.86 11.29 -4.32
CA LEU A 55 8.29 12.45 -3.57
C LEU A 55 8.78 13.54 -4.54
N ASP A 56 9.62 13.16 -5.50
CA ASP A 56 10.14 14.07 -6.51
C ASP A 56 9.01 14.62 -7.41
N PHE A 57 8.05 13.78 -7.80
CA PHE A 57 6.86 14.21 -8.52
C PHE A 57 6.04 15.22 -7.71
N ARG A 58 5.75 14.96 -6.43
CA ARG A 58 4.98 15.88 -5.59
C ARG A 58 5.73 17.17 -5.28
N LYS A 59 7.07 17.17 -5.32
CA LYS A 59 7.90 18.37 -5.20
C LYS A 59 7.98 19.16 -6.49
N SER A 60 7.64 18.56 -7.64
CA SER A 60 7.71 19.25 -8.91
C SER A 60 6.75 20.43 -8.95
N ASP A 61 7.18 21.52 -9.60
CA ASP A 61 6.37 22.73 -9.79
C ASP A 61 5.05 22.42 -10.51
N PHE A 62 5.04 21.38 -11.37
CA PHE A 62 3.85 20.88 -12.04
C PHE A 62 2.78 20.43 -11.04
N PHE A 63 3.13 19.58 -10.06
CA PHE A 63 2.17 19.11 -9.06
C PHE A 63 1.70 20.24 -8.14
N VAL A 64 2.59 21.19 -7.82
CA VAL A 64 2.22 22.38 -7.03
C VAL A 64 1.24 23.25 -7.81
N GLU A 65 1.47 23.48 -9.10
CA GLU A 65 0.56 24.23 -9.97
C GLU A 65 -0.78 23.52 -10.15
N GLU A 66 -0.78 22.20 -10.39
CA GLU A 66 -2.00 21.38 -10.50
C GLU A 66 -2.84 21.47 -9.23
N GLN A 67 -2.22 21.29 -8.06
CA GLN A 67 -2.92 21.39 -6.78
C GLN A 67 -3.39 22.83 -6.50
N ALA A 68 -2.66 23.85 -6.92
CA ALA A 68 -3.08 25.25 -6.79
C ALA A 68 -4.27 25.58 -7.71
N ARG A 69 -4.30 25.08 -8.94
CA ARG A 69 -5.45 25.20 -9.85
C ARG A 69 -6.67 24.46 -9.30
N ASP A 70 -6.50 23.20 -8.92
CA ASP A 70 -7.62 22.31 -8.54
C ASP A 70 -8.21 22.62 -7.17
N LYS A 71 -7.36 22.92 -6.17
CA LYS A 71 -7.83 23.11 -4.78
C LYS A 71 -8.11 24.55 -4.44
N LEU A 72 -7.38 25.48 -5.06
CA LEU A 72 -7.42 26.90 -4.68
C LEU A 72 -7.99 27.78 -5.81
N GLY A 73 -8.27 27.21 -6.98
CA GLY A 73 -8.76 27.97 -8.13
C GLY A 73 -7.75 29.01 -8.63
N PHE A 74 -6.46 28.85 -8.29
CA PHE A 74 -5.43 29.79 -8.70
C PHE A 74 -5.19 29.69 -10.20
N SER A 75 -5.10 30.83 -10.86
CA SER A 75 -4.81 30.95 -12.30
C SER A 75 -3.55 31.81 -12.48
N LYS A 76 -2.76 31.57 -13.52
CA LYS A 76 -1.55 32.38 -13.76
C LYS A 76 -1.90 33.84 -14.08
N PRO A 77 -1.01 34.81 -13.82
CA PRO A 77 -1.24 36.20 -14.23
C PRO A 77 -1.42 36.27 -15.76
N GLY A 78 -2.64 36.56 -16.20
CA GLY A 78 -3.06 36.55 -17.61
C GLY A 78 -4.09 35.47 -17.99
N GLU A 79 -4.42 34.54 -17.09
CA GLU A 79 -5.49 33.55 -17.26
C GLU A 79 -6.77 34.02 -16.53
N GLU A 80 -7.93 33.94 -17.19
CA GLU A 80 -9.23 34.30 -16.61
C GLU A 80 -9.94 33.03 -16.08
N ALA A 81 -10.13 32.96 -14.76
CA ALA A 81 -10.85 31.86 -14.11
C ALA A 81 -12.35 31.94 -14.40
N ILE A 82 -12.82 31.27 -15.46
CA ILE A 82 -14.24 31.22 -15.81
C ILE A 82 -14.95 30.20 -14.91
N ILE A 83 -15.67 30.70 -13.90
CA ILE A 83 -16.59 29.88 -13.10
C ILE A 83 -17.89 29.71 -13.89
N ILE A 84 -18.08 28.55 -14.51
CA ILE A 84 -19.33 28.22 -15.20
C ILE A 84 -20.39 27.95 -14.13
N LYS A 85 -21.28 28.93 -13.90
CA LYS A 85 -22.54 28.70 -13.19
C LYS A 85 -23.45 27.92 -14.13
N ASP A 86 -23.47 26.61 -13.98
CA ASP A 86 -24.46 25.80 -14.66
C ASP A 86 -25.83 26.07 -14.04
N GLU A 87 -26.67 26.86 -14.71
CA GLU A 87 -28.03 27.16 -14.27
C GLU A 87 -28.90 25.89 -14.19
N SER A 88 -28.50 24.80 -14.85
CA SER A 88 -29.19 23.50 -14.75
C SER A 88 -28.95 22.79 -13.41
N LEU A 89 -27.86 23.12 -12.70
CA LEU A 89 -27.58 22.62 -11.34
C LEU A 89 -28.26 23.46 -10.24
N LEU A 90 -28.93 24.57 -10.60
CA LEU A 90 -29.68 25.40 -9.66
C LEU A 90 -31.06 24.82 -9.28
N THR A 91 -31.45 23.70 -9.87
CA THR A 91 -32.65 22.98 -9.42
C THR A 91 -32.28 21.98 -8.32
N LYS A 92 -31.99 22.48 -7.11
CA LYS A 92 -32.14 21.65 -5.90
C LYS A 92 -33.60 21.76 -5.43
N PRO A 93 -34.31 20.64 -5.18
CA PRO A 93 -35.62 20.68 -4.57
C PRO A 93 -35.42 21.08 -3.11
N GLY A 94 -35.84 22.28 -2.77
CA GLY A 94 -35.72 22.85 -1.44
C GLY A 94 -36.64 24.05 -1.36
N THR A 95 -37.91 23.76 -1.14
CA THR A 95 -39.00 24.72 -0.94
C THR A 95 -38.56 25.77 0.09
N SER A 96 -38.91 27.03 -0.16
CA SER A 96 -38.47 28.22 0.59
C SER A 96 -38.66 28.19 2.10
N GLU A 97 -39.35 27.19 2.65
CA GLU A 97 -39.55 27.00 4.09
C GLU A 97 -38.32 26.42 4.80
N GLU A 98 -37.48 25.61 4.15
CA GLU A 98 -36.30 24.98 4.78
C GLU A 98 -35.22 25.98 5.22
N ARG A 99 -35.15 27.14 4.56
CA ARG A 99 -34.15 28.18 4.85
C ARG A 99 -34.43 28.95 6.14
N ASN A 100 -35.65 28.87 6.70
CA ASN A 100 -36.03 29.57 7.93
C ASN A 100 -35.87 28.73 9.21
N LEU A 101 -35.38 27.49 9.12
CA LEU A 101 -35.14 26.67 10.31
C LEU A 101 -33.77 26.96 10.93
N PRO A 102 -33.68 27.02 12.28
CA PRO A 102 -32.39 27.11 12.95
C PRO A 102 -31.53 25.88 12.64
N ASN A 103 -30.21 26.08 12.53
CA ASN A 103 -29.28 25.06 12.02
C ASN A 103 -29.36 23.71 12.74
N TRP A 104 -29.65 23.67 14.05
CA TRP A 104 -29.76 22.41 14.81
C TRP A 104 -30.91 21.49 14.33
N ARG A 105 -32.03 22.05 13.85
CA ARG A 105 -33.13 21.24 13.27
C ARG A 105 -32.76 20.65 11.92
N ARG A 106 -31.97 21.37 11.14
CA ARG A 106 -31.45 20.92 9.84
C ARG A 106 -30.46 19.77 10.00
N TRP A 107 -29.66 19.79 11.06
CA TRP A 107 -28.78 18.67 11.39
C TRP A 107 -29.57 17.45 11.86
N LEU A 108 -30.58 17.63 12.72
CA LEU A 108 -31.44 16.51 13.16
C LEU A 108 -32.16 15.82 12.00
N SER A 109 -32.68 16.54 11.01
CA SER A 109 -33.35 15.91 9.87
C SER A 109 -32.43 14.97 9.10
N LEU A 110 -31.15 15.35 8.91
CA LEU A 110 -30.17 14.51 8.21
C LEU A 110 -29.82 13.21 8.96
N PHE A 111 -29.98 13.18 10.29
CA PHE A 111 -29.62 12.03 11.12
C PHE A 111 -30.82 11.23 11.65
N CYS A 112 -32.03 11.80 11.62
CA CYS A 112 -33.24 11.17 12.14
C CYS A 112 -34.24 10.71 11.06
N GLU A 113 -33.99 10.95 9.77
CA GLU A 113 -34.83 10.47 8.65
C GLU A 113 -34.81 8.94 8.44
N SER A 114 -34.05 8.21 9.25
CA SER A 114 -33.90 6.75 9.22
C SER A 114 -34.52 6.03 10.44
N CYS A 115 -35.52 6.64 11.09
CA CYS A 115 -36.30 6.04 12.18
C CYS A 115 -37.76 5.85 11.75
#